data_AF-A0A060BL87-F1
#
_entry.id   AF-A0A060BL87-F1
#
_cell.length_a   1.000
_cell.length_b   1.000
_cell.length_c   1.000
_cell.angle_alpha   90.00
_cell.angle_beta   90.00
_cell.angle_gamma   90.00
#
_symmetry.space_group_name_H-M   'P 1'
#
loop_
_entity.id
_entity.type
_entity.pdbx_description
1 polymer ?
#
loop_
_entity_poly.entity_id
_entity_poly.type
_entity_poly.pdbx_seq_one_letter_code
_entity_poly.pdbx_strand_id
1 'polypeptide(L)' 'DANHVFVPYCSSDSWSGTRKSDKQGIQFSFMGSLIVQQVIKDLVPLGLENSTDLLFAGN' A
#
# COMPACT_ATOMS: atom_id res chain seq x y z
N ASP A 1 -13.94 7.19 -17.63
CA ASP A 1 -13.58 7.99 -16.45
C ASP A 1 -13.32 7.01 -15.30
N ALA A 2 -12.36 7.26 -14.43
CA ALA A 2 -11.93 6.31 -13.40
C ALA A 2 -11.64 7.02 -12.07
N ASN A 3 -11.75 6.26 -10.96
CA ASN A 3 -11.27 6.74 -9.67
C ASN A 3 -9.74 6.67 -9.65
N HIS A 4 -9.08 7.78 -9.32
CA HIS A 4 -7.62 7.86 -9.27
C HIS A 4 -7.13 7.93 -7.83
N VAL A 5 -6.21 7.04 -7.46
CA VAL A 5 -5.56 6.99 -6.14
C VAL A 5 -4.05 7.00 -6.33
N PHE A 6 -3.37 7.88 -5.60
CA PHE A 6 -1.90 7.95 -5.57
C PHE A 6 -1.39 7.46 -4.22
N VAL A 7 -0.49 6.48 -4.22
CA VAL A 7 0.17 5.95 -3.01
C VAL A 7 1.64 6.38 -3.02
N PRO A 8 2.05 7.33 -2.15
CA PRO A 8 3.44 7.77 -2.09
C PRO A 8 4.40 6.63 -1.71
N TYR A 9 5.52 6.52 -2.40
CA TYR A 9 6.57 5.56 -2.06
C TYR A 9 7.39 6.06 -0.85
N CYS A 10 7.19 5.43 0.31
CA CYS A 10 7.84 5.79 1.57
C CYS A 10 8.50 4.61 2.29
N SER A 11 8.48 3.42 1.70
CA SER A 11 8.90 2.17 2.35
C SER A 11 10.33 1.72 2.00
N SER A 12 10.96 2.32 0.99
CA SER A 12 12.34 2.02 0.56
C SER A 12 12.62 0.53 0.30
N ASP A 13 11.60 -0.24 -0.09
CA ASP A 13 11.63 -1.69 -0.24
C ASP A 13 11.02 -2.20 -1.54
N SER A 14 10.87 -1.35 -2.55
CA SER A 14 10.26 -1.70 -3.84
C SER A 14 8.88 -2.40 -3.70
N TRP A 15 8.10 -1.99 -2.70
CA TRP A 15 6.78 -2.56 -2.37
C TRP A 15 6.80 -4.02 -1.90
N SER A 16 7.96 -4.60 -1.60
CA SER A 16 8.09 -6.02 -1.25
C SER A 16 8.12 -6.29 0.26
N GLY A 17 8.36 -5.27 1.07
CA GLY A 17 8.65 -5.45 2.49
C GLY A 17 7.42 -5.71 3.35
N THR A 18 7.61 -6.49 4.41
CA THR A 18 6.64 -6.79 5.48
C THR A 18 7.22 -6.52 6.88
N ARG A 19 8.45 -6.00 6.96
CA ARG A 19 9.19 -5.85 8.21
C ARG A 19 8.85 -4.54 8.91
N LYS A 20 8.30 -4.65 10.11
CA LYS A 20 8.13 -3.53 11.03
C LYS A 20 9.43 -3.28 11.80
N SER A 21 9.73 -2.02 12.08
CA SER A 21 10.78 -1.66 13.06
C SER A 21 10.43 -2.21 14.44
N ASP A 22 11.45 -2.67 15.16
CA ASP A 22 11.31 -3.13 16.53
C ASP A 22 11.96 -2.12 17.49
N LYS A 23 11.65 -2.26 18.79
CA LYS A 23 12.28 -1.43 19.82
C LYS A 23 13.72 -1.86 20.13
N GLN A 24 14.19 -2.97 19.54
CA GLN A 24 15.45 -3.63 19.91
C GLN A 24 16.62 -3.35 18.96
N GLY A 25 16.42 -2.69 17.82
CA GLY A 25 17.56 -2.22 17.01
C GLY A 25 17.26 -1.94 15.54
N ILE A 26 16.11 -2.33 15.01
CA ILE A 26 15.74 -2.07 13.62
C ILE A 26 15.07 -0.70 13.52
N GLN A 27 15.83 0.31 13.09
CA GLN A 27 15.35 1.71 13.03
C GLN A 27 14.31 1.97 11.92
N PHE A 28 14.37 1.22 10.81
CA PHE A 28 13.52 1.46 9.65
C PHE A 28 12.50 0.35 9.45
N SER A 29 11.27 0.75 9.15
CA SER A 29 10.21 -0.13 8.67
C SER A 29 10.27 -0.23 7.14
N PHE A 30 10.17 -1.44 6.63
CA PHE A 30 10.13 -1.76 5.21
C PHE A 30 8.86 -2.58 5.02
N MET A 31 7.75 -1.87 4.81
CA MET A 31 6.38 -2.40 4.89
C MET A 31 5.56 -2.11 3.63
N GLY A 32 6.20 -1.92 2.47
CA GLY A 32 5.54 -1.51 1.23
C GLY A 32 4.40 -2.44 0.82
N SER A 33 4.57 -3.76 0.97
CA SER A 33 3.50 -4.71 0.63
C SER A 33 2.29 -4.58 1.56
N LEU A 34 2.54 -4.26 2.83
CA LEU A 34 1.49 -4.06 3.84
C LEU A 34 0.79 -2.72 3.66
N ILE A 35 1.52 -1.68 3.21
CA ILE A 35 0.92 -0.39 2.84
C ILE A 35 -0.09 -0.59 1.70
N VAL A 36 0.29 -1.29 0.63
CA VAL A 36 -0.61 -1.57 -0.51
C VAL A 36 -1.85 -2.35 -0.06
N GLN A 37 -1.66 -3.40 0.74
CA GLN A 37 -2.79 -4.17 1.29
C GLN A 37 -3.73 -3.32 2.14
N GLN A 38 -3.18 -2.43 2.97
CA GLN A 38 -3.99 -1.57 3.84
C GLN A 38 -4.75 -0.52 3.03
N VAL A 39 -4.11 0.10 2.03
CA VAL A 39 -4.79 1.04 1.13
C VAL A 39 -5.98 0.38 0.44
N ILE A 40 -5.82 -0.84 -0.08
CA ILE A 40 -6.94 -1.56 -0.71
C ILE A 40 -8.08 -1.75 0.30
N LYS A 41 -7.79 -2.23 1.51
CA LYS A 41 -8.79 -2.42 2.57
C LYS A 41 -9.53 -1.12 2.90
N ASP A 42 -8.81 -0.01 2.96
CA ASP A 42 -9.39 1.30 3.28
C ASP A 42 -10.26 1.83 2.12
N LEU A 43 -9.96 1.45 0.88
CA LEU A 43 -10.73 1.83 -0.31
C LEU A 43 -12.00 0.99 -0.51
N VAL A 44 -12.05 -0.27 -0.04
CA VAL A 44 -13.24 -1.15 -0.13
C VAL A 44 -14.52 -0.41 0.28
N PRO A 45 -14.64 0.14 1.51
CA PRO A 45 -15.86 0.83 1.93
C PRO A 45 -16.07 2.20 1.26
N LEU A 46 -15.05 2.76 0.59
CA LEU A 46 -15.13 4.04 -0.13
C LEU A 46 -15.63 3.89 -1.56
N GLY A 47 -16.04 2.68 -1.96
CA GLY A 47 -16.64 2.39 -3.27
C GLY A 47 -15.87 1.38 -4.10
N LEU A 48 -14.68 0.95 -3.67
CA LEU A 48 -13.93 -0.09 -4.39
C LEU A 48 -14.67 -1.44 -4.36
N GLU A 49 -15.47 -1.73 -3.34
CA GLU A 49 -16.32 -2.94 -3.29
C GLU A 49 -17.25 -3.08 -4.50
N ASN A 50 -17.72 -1.96 -5.04
CA ASN A 50 -18.64 -1.93 -6.19
C ASN A 50 -17.92 -1.69 -7.53
N SER A 51 -16.59 -1.75 -7.57
CA SER A 51 -15.81 -1.58 -8.79
C SER A 51 -15.83 -2.85 -9.65
N THR A 52 -15.79 -2.69 -10.97
CA THR A 52 -15.66 -3.82 -11.92
C THR A 52 -14.21 -4.18 -12.18
N ASP A 53 -13.34 -3.18 -12.18
CA ASP A 53 -11.94 -3.30 -12.57
C ASP A 53 -11.05 -2.50 -11.61
N LEU A 54 -9.88 -3.07 -11.29
CA LEU A 54 -8.83 -2.43 -10.51
C LEU A 54 -7.50 -2.57 -11.24
N LEU A 55 -6.91 -1.45 -11.64
CA LEU A 55 -5.60 -1.40 -12.27
C LEU A 55 -4.52 -0.95 -11.27
N PHE A 56 -3.54 -1.82 -11.02
CA PHE A 56 -2.31 -1.44 -10.32
C PHE A 56 -1.28 -0.94 -11.31
N ALA A 57 -0.80 0.28 -11.10
CA ALA A 57 0.25 0.91 -11.90
C ALA A 57 1.35 1.46 -11.00
N GLY A 58 2.59 1.43 -11.49
CA GLY A 58 3.78 1.95 -10.82
C GLY A 58 4.86 2.28 -11.85
N ASN A 59 5.80 3.15 -11.47
CA ASN A 59 6.98 3.52 -12.25
C ASN A 59 8.23 3.24 -11.43
#